data_AF-A0A2B2BXN2-F1
#
_entry.id   AF-A0A2B2BXN2-F1
#
_cell.length_a   1.000
_cell.length_b   1.000
_cell.length_c   1.000
_cell.angle_alpha   90.00
_cell.angle_beta   90.00
_cell.angle_gamma   90.00
#
_symmetry.space_group_name_H-M   'P 1'
#
loop_
_entity.id
_entity.type
_entity.pdbx_description
1 polymer ?
#
loop_
_entity_poly.entity_id
_entity_poly.type
_entity_poly.pdbx_seq_one_letter_code
_entity_poly.pdbx_strand_id
1 'polypeptide(L)'
;MILGLLFAIIAGSLVALQNIFNSKVNERAGSWATTTLVLGMGFLASLTFGLIFEGGQLSHLENMKTWYWFSGMIGVGVVVCLVQGIKRLGPTYAIAIALTSQLLFALLGDSLGWLGLNKVPFTLNQLIGVLVIVGGIVVFKFAGSGEGHKVFVWPFAKGNKVPEYQQRES
;
A
#
# COMPACT_ATOMS: atom_id res chain seq x y z
N MET A 1 20.48 -10.98 -3.95
CA MET A 1 19.29 -11.59 -3.30
C MET A 1 18.94 -10.92 -1.98
N ILE A 2 19.84 -10.89 -0.98
CA ILE A 2 19.57 -10.31 0.36
C ILE A 2 19.20 -8.82 0.30
N LEU A 3 19.94 -8.01 -0.48
CA LEU A 3 19.66 -6.58 -0.61
C LEU A 3 18.26 -6.30 -1.20
N GLY A 4 17.83 -7.10 -2.18
CA GLY A 4 16.49 -7.00 -2.76
C GLY A 4 15.38 -7.34 -1.75
N LEU A 5 15.62 -8.34 -0.89
CA LEU A 5 14.72 -8.68 0.21
C LEU A 5 14.58 -7.52 1.20
N LEU A 6 15.71 -6.88 1.58
CA LEU A 6 15.69 -5.72 2.46
C LEU A 6 14.89 -4.56 1.85
N PHE A 7 15.11 -4.24 0.58
CA PHE A 7 14.34 -3.20 -0.12
C PHE A 7 12.85 -3.54 -0.17
N ALA A 8 12.47 -4.79 -0.42
CA ALA A 8 11.06 -5.21 -0.44
C ALA A 8 10.39 -5.05 0.93
N ILE A 9 11.09 -5.40 2.02
CA ILE A 9 10.59 -5.23 3.39
C ILE A 9 10.41 -3.74 3.73
N ILE A 10 11.41 -2.92 3.38
CA ILE A 10 11.36 -1.46 3.59
C ILE A 10 10.21 -0.86 2.77
N ALA A 11 10.08 -1.24 1.50
CA ALA A 11 9.01 -0.77 0.62
C ALA A 11 7.63 -1.11 1.19
N GLY A 12 7.39 -2.35 1.63
CA GLY A 12 6.13 -2.74 2.26
C GLY A 12 5.82 -1.94 3.53
N SER A 13 6.84 -1.67 4.35
CA SER A 13 6.70 -0.86 5.57
C SER A 13 6.34 0.59 5.25
N LEU A 14 7.00 1.18 4.25
CA LEU A 14 6.72 2.54 3.79
C LEU A 14 5.33 2.68 3.17
N VAL A 15 4.88 1.67 2.40
CA VAL A 15 3.51 1.63 1.84
C VAL A 15 2.47 1.60 2.95
N ALA A 16 2.70 0.81 4.01
CA ALA A 16 1.80 0.80 5.18
C ALA A 16 1.71 2.17 5.85
N LEU A 17 2.85 2.85 6.05
CA LEU A 17 2.89 4.20 6.61
C LEU A 17 2.18 5.23 5.72
N GLN A 18 2.44 5.17 4.41
CA GLN A 18 1.76 6.02 3.42
C GLN A 18 0.25 5.82 3.49
N ASN A 19 -0.24 4.59 3.59
CA ASN A 19 -1.67 4.32 3.70
C ASN A 19 -2.31 4.91 4.96
N ILE A 20 -1.60 4.90 6.10
CA ILE A 20 -2.06 5.55 7.34
C ILE A 20 -2.20 7.05 7.12
N PHE A 21 -1.19 7.70 6.55
CA PHE A 21 -1.22 9.13 6.25
C PHE A 21 -2.32 9.48 5.24
N ASN A 22 -2.45 8.72 4.16
CA ASN A 22 -3.47 8.93 3.14
C ASN A 22 -4.88 8.81 3.73
N SER A 23 -5.12 7.81 4.59
CA SER A 23 -6.40 7.67 5.29
C SER A 23 -6.68 8.89 6.17
N LYS A 24 -5.70 9.36 6.94
CA LYS A 24 -5.85 10.53 7.84
C LYS A 24 -6.07 11.84 7.09
N VAL A 25 -5.39 12.05 5.97
CA VAL A 25 -5.64 13.21 5.10
C VAL A 25 -7.03 13.09 4.48
N ASN A 26 -7.46 11.90 4.06
CA ASN A 26 -8.78 11.70 3.46
C ASN A 26 -9.93 11.88 4.46
N GLU A 27 -9.71 11.63 5.75
CA GLU A 27 -10.68 11.95 6.80
C GLU A 27 -10.92 13.46 6.93
N ARG A 28 -9.91 14.30 6.62
CA ARG A 28 -9.96 15.76 6.83
C ARG A 28 -10.20 16.57 5.55
N ALA A 29 -9.65 16.12 4.42
CA ALA A 29 -9.57 16.89 3.18
C ALA A 29 -10.25 16.19 1.98
N GLY A 30 -10.69 14.94 2.14
CA GLY A 30 -11.35 14.17 1.08
C GLY A 30 -10.39 13.55 0.04
N SER A 31 -10.94 12.67 -0.80
CA SER A 31 -10.15 11.73 -1.61
C SER A 31 -9.31 12.43 -2.68
N TRP A 32 -9.86 13.48 -3.29
CA TRP A 32 -9.16 14.24 -4.32
C TRP A 32 -7.97 15.00 -3.74
N ALA A 33 -8.16 15.70 -2.62
CA ALA A 33 -7.07 16.39 -1.94
C ALA A 33 -5.98 15.42 -1.47
N THR A 34 -6.35 14.27 -0.90
CA THR A 34 -5.38 13.23 -0.54
C THR A 34 -4.56 12.78 -1.74
N THR A 35 -5.22 12.49 -2.86
CA THR A 35 -4.54 11.98 -4.05
C THR A 35 -3.61 13.03 -4.64
N THR A 36 -4.07 14.29 -4.76
CA THR A 36 -3.24 15.41 -5.21
C THR A 36 -2.03 15.63 -4.31
N LEU A 37 -2.20 15.62 -2.99
CA LEU A 37 -1.11 15.83 -2.05
C LEU A 37 -0.08 14.70 -2.10
N VAL A 38 -0.52 13.45 -2.14
CA VAL A 38 0.37 12.28 -2.12
C VAL A 38 1.17 12.17 -3.42
N LEU A 39 0.51 12.30 -4.57
CA LEU A 39 1.20 12.27 -5.86
C LEU A 39 2.07 13.51 -6.04
N GLY A 40 1.61 14.68 -5.60
CA GLY A 40 2.37 15.94 -5.67
C GLY A 40 3.63 15.89 -4.82
N MET A 41 3.53 15.46 -3.55
CA MET A 41 4.69 15.30 -2.67
C MET A 41 5.63 14.20 -3.16
N GLY A 42 5.09 13.10 -3.69
CA GLY A 42 5.88 12.04 -4.30
C GLY A 42 6.66 12.53 -5.52
N PHE A 43 6.02 13.31 -6.40
CA PHE A 43 6.66 13.95 -7.54
C PHE A 43 7.78 14.91 -7.10
N LEU A 44 7.50 15.80 -6.14
CA LEU A 44 8.50 16.74 -5.62
C LEU A 44 9.70 16.01 -5.02
N ALA A 45 9.46 15.01 -4.16
CA ALA A 45 10.52 14.22 -3.56
C ALA A 45 11.36 13.49 -4.62
N SER A 46 10.70 12.81 -5.57
CA SER A 46 11.37 12.10 -6.67
C SER A 46 12.19 13.05 -7.54
N LEU A 47 11.67 14.24 -7.84
CA LEU A 47 12.38 15.25 -8.62
C LEU A 47 13.61 15.76 -7.86
N THR A 48 13.48 16.09 -6.59
CA THR A 48 14.60 16.57 -5.76
C THR A 48 15.69 15.50 -5.64
N PHE A 49 15.34 14.26 -5.30
CA PHE A 49 16.34 13.19 -5.20
C PHE A 49 16.94 12.83 -6.56
N GLY A 50 16.14 12.81 -7.63
CA GLY A 50 16.63 12.60 -8.99
C GLY A 50 17.65 13.66 -9.41
N LEU A 51 17.39 14.94 -9.13
CA LEU A 51 18.35 16.02 -9.43
C LEU A 51 19.65 15.92 -8.61
N ILE A 52 19.59 15.43 -7.37
CA ILE A 52 20.76 15.27 -6.51
C ILE A 52 21.62 14.08 -6.93
N PHE A 53 21.00 12.93 -7.22
CA PHE A 53 21.72 11.68 -7.46
C PHE A 53 21.99 11.39 -8.94
N GLU A 54 21.08 11.77 -9.84
CA GLU A 54 21.17 11.48 -11.28
C GLU A 54 21.47 12.74 -12.11
N GLY A 55 21.13 13.93 -11.58
CA GLY A 55 21.44 15.22 -12.21
C GLY A 55 20.82 15.36 -13.60
N GLY A 56 21.65 15.64 -14.61
CA GLY A 56 21.19 15.80 -16.01
C GLY A 56 20.63 14.52 -16.64
N GLN A 57 20.96 13.34 -16.11
CA GLN A 57 20.44 12.06 -16.62
C GLN A 57 18.93 11.91 -16.40
N LEU A 58 18.35 12.66 -15.45
CA LEU A 58 16.90 12.70 -15.22
C LEU A 58 16.12 13.17 -16.45
N SER A 59 16.78 13.93 -17.34
CA SER A 59 16.19 14.45 -18.59
C SER A 59 16.39 13.54 -19.82
N HIS A 60 17.10 12.43 -19.69
CA HIS A 60 17.26 11.43 -20.75
C HIS A 60 15.98 10.58 -20.90
N LEU A 61 14.97 11.16 -21.55
CA LEU A 61 13.66 10.52 -21.81
C LEU A 61 13.56 10.00 -23.26
N GLU A 62 14.68 9.68 -23.88
CA GLU A 62 14.74 9.20 -25.26
C GLU A 62 14.15 7.78 -25.39
N ASN A 63 13.46 7.51 -26.50
CA ASN A 63 12.87 6.20 -26.84
C ASN A 63 11.78 5.65 -25.89
N MET A 64 11.14 6.49 -25.07
CA MET A 64 10.01 6.05 -24.24
C MET A 64 8.73 5.86 -25.08
N LYS A 65 8.07 4.71 -24.91
CA LYS A 65 6.75 4.47 -25.54
C LYS A 65 5.71 5.42 -24.93
N THR A 66 4.82 5.99 -25.75
CA THR A 66 3.77 6.94 -25.34
C THR A 66 2.92 6.44 -24.17
N TRP A 67 2.69 5.13 -24.07
CA TRP A 67 1.88 4.53 -22.99
C TRP A 67 2.56 4.55 -21.60
N TYR A 68 3.89 4.68 -21.51
CA TYR A 68 4.59 4.72 -20.21
C TYR A 68 4.28 5.98 -19.40
N TRP A 69 3.97 7.07 -20.11
CA TRP A 69 3.62 8.36 -19.53
C TRP A 69 2.31 8.32 -18.74
N PHE A 70 1.42 7.37 -19.03
CA PHE A 70 0.14 7.22 -18.34
C PHE A 70 0.24 6.51 -16.98
N SER A 71 1.43 6.01 -16.60
CA SER A 71 1.64 5.34 -15.31
C SER A 71 1.31 6.24 -14.11
N GLY A 72 1.62 7.54 -14.20
CA GLY A 72 1.26 8.51 -13.16
C GLY A 72 -0.25 8.64 -12.95
N MET A 73 -1.05 8.52 -14.02
CA MET A 73 -2.51 8.54 -13.93
C MET A 73 -3.07 7.29 -13.25
N ILE A 74 -2.44 6.13 -13.45
CA ILE A 74 -2.79 4.89 -12.73
C ILE A 74 -2.61 5.09 -11.22
N GLY A 75 -1.58 5.83 -10.80
CA GLY A 75 -1.34 6.18 -9.39
C GLY A 75 -2.51 6.90 -8.72
N VAL A 76 -3.24 7.75 -9.46
CA VAL A 76 -4.46 8.42 -8.97
C VAL A 76 -5.51 7.37 -8.59
N GLY A 77 -5.76 6.42 -9.49
CA GLY A 77 -6.70 5.31 -9.25
C GLY A 77 -6.29 4.46 -8.06
N VAL A 78 -5.00 4.14 -7.91
CA VAL A 78 -4.47 3.36 -6.79
C VAL A 78 -4.77 4.04 -5.45
N VAL A 79 -4.43 5.32 -5.31
CA VAL A 79 -4.64 6.04 -4.04
C VAL A 79 -6.12 6.15 -3.71
N VAL A 80 -6.96 6.54 -4.68
CA VAL A 80 -8.41 6.68 -4.45
C VAL A 80 -9.02 5.33 -4.07
N CYS A 81 -8.80 4.27 -4.84
CA CYS A 81 -9.37 2.95 -4.58
C CYS A 81 -8.91 2.40 -3.23
N LEU A 82 -7.62 2.51 -2.91
CA LEU A 82 -7.08 1.93 -1.68
C LEU A 82 -7.58 2.68 -0.45
N VAL A 83 -7.57 4.00 -0.48
CA VAL A 83 -8.08 4.80 0.63
C VAL A 83 -9.58 4.57 0.85
N GLN A 84 -10.37 4.50 -0.23
CA GLN A 84 -11.80 4.19 -0.13
C GLN A 84 -12.04 2.75 0.35
N GLY A 85 -11.20 1.81 -0.08
CA GLY A 85 -11.17 0.44 0.42
C GLY A 85 -10.94 0.40 1.93
N ILE A 86 -9.90 1.09 2.41
CA ILE A 86 -9.57 1.19 3.85
C ILE A 86 -10.74 1.77 4.64
N LYS A 87 -11.39 2.84 4.14
CA LYS A 87 -12.56 3.45 4.81
C LYS A 87 -13.75 2.50 4.94
N ARG A 88 -13.97 1.60 3.97
CA ARG A 88 -15.15 0.71 3.92
C ARG A 88 -14.93 -0.66 4.55
N LEU A 89 -13.70 -1.17 4.47
CA LEU A 89 -13.36 -2.55 4.82
C LEU A 89 -12.43 -2.65 6.04
N GLY A 90 -11.93 -1.51 6.53
CA GLY A 90 -10.84 -1.47 7.48
C GLY A 90 -9.47 -1.67 6.80
N PRO A 91 -8.38 -1.19 7.43
CA PRO A 91 -7.06 -1.16 6.82
C PRO A 91 -6.53 -2.56 6.48
N THR A 92 -6.64 -3.52 7.40
CA THR A 92 -6.05 -4.84 7.22
C THR A 92 -6.69 -5.61 6.07
N TYR A 93 -8.03 -5.61 5.99
CA TYR A 93 -8.75 -6.36 4.95
C TYR A 93 -8.58 -5.71 3.57
N ALA A 94 -8.62 -4.38 3.49
CA ALA A 94 -8.40 -3.66 2.23
C ALA A 94 -7.00 -3.91 1.66
N ILE A 95 -5.96 -3.83 2.50
CA ILE A 95 -4.57 -4.07 2.07
C ILE A 95 -4.39 -5.53 1.64
N ALA A 96 -4.95 -6.49 2.39
CA ALA A 96 -4.85 -7.89 2.05
C ALA A 96 -5.45 -8.22 0.67
N ILE A 97 -6.64 -7.70 0.36
CA ILE A 97 -7.27 -7.83 -0.96
C ILE A 97 -6.41 -7.17 -2.04
N ALA A 98 -5.88 -5.97 -1.78
CA ALA A 98 -5.04 -5.26 -2.73
C ALA A 98 -3.77 -6.04 -3.09
N LEU A 99 -3.06 -6.56 -2.09
CA LEU A 99 -1.85 -7.38 -2.30
C LEU A 99 -2.14 -8.66 -3.09
N THR A 100 -3.26 -9.32 -2.79
CA THR A 100 -3.69 -10.52 -3.52
C THR A 100 -4.00 -10.21 -4.98
N SER A 101 -4.71 -9.10 -5.22
CA SER A 101 -5.05 -8.65 -6.57
C SER A 101 -3.79 -8.30 -7.36
N GLN A 102 -2.82 -7.63 -6.72
CA GLN A 102 -1.53 -7.31 -7.32
C GLN A 102 -0.75 -8.57 -7.71
N LEU A 103 -0.68 -9.57 -6.83
CA LEU A 103 0.01 -10.83 -7.11
C LEU A 103 -0.66 -11.60 -8.25
N LEU A 104 -1.99 -11.68 -8.26
CA LEU A 104 -2.73 -12.34 -9.34
C LEU A 104 -2.49 -11.62 -10.67
N PHE A 105 -2.56 -10.29 -10.69
CA PHE A 105 -2.34 -9.50 -11.90
C PHE A 105 -0.89 -9.60 -12.40
N ALA A 106 0.09 -9.63 -11.49
CA ALA A 106 1.49 -9.86 -11.81
C ALA A 106 1.69 -11.24 -12.46
N LEU A 107 1.16 -12.31 -11.85
CA LEU A 107 1.27 -13.66 -12.40
C LEU A 107 0.62 -13.79 -13.77
N LEU A 108 -0.56 -13.21 -13.97
CA LEU A 108 -1.22 -13.20 -15.27
C LEU A 108 -0.42 -12.38 -16.30
N GLY A 109 0.08 -11.21 -15.91
CA GLY A 109 0.90 -10.36 -16.76
C GLY A 109 2.19 -11.05 -17.22
N ASP A 110 2.92 -11.65 -16.28
CA ASP A 110 4.16 -12.40 -16.53
C ASP A 110 3.92 -13.62 -17.42
N SER A 111 2.81 -14.33 -17.20
CA SER A 111 2.46 -15.55 -17.95
C SER A 111 1.98 -15.26 -19.36
N LEU A 112 1.32 -14.11 -19.58
CA LEU A 112 0.83 -13.68 -20.88
C LEU A 112 1.88 -12.87 -21.65
N GLY A 113 2.94 -12.39 -20.99
CA GLY A 113 3.92 -11.48 -21.57
C GLY A 113 3.32 -10.10 -21.88
N TRP A 114 2.32 -9.68 -21.10
CA TRP A 114 1.68 -8.37 -21.31
C TRP A 114 2.73 -7.25 -21.16
N LEU A 115 2.60 -6.17 -21.93
CA LEU A 115 3.42 -4.95 -21.85
C LEU A 115 4.89 -5.16 -22.26
N GLY A 116 5.19 -6.26 -22.97
CA GLY A 116 6.54 -6.59 -23.41
C GLY A 116 7.40 -7.22 -22.33
N LEU A 117 6.79 -7.74 -21.26
CA LEU A 117 7.49 -8.56 -20.27
C LEU A 117 7.94 -9.89 -20.91
N ASN A 118 9.11 -10.38 -20.47
CA ASN A 118 9.57 -11.72 -20.81
C ASN A 118 8.57 -12.74 -20.25
N LYS A 119 8.03 -13.59 -21.14
CA LYS A 119 7.04 -14.58 -20.76
C LYS A 119 7.63 -15.57 -19.76
N VAL A 120 7.13 -15.55 -18.53
CA VAL A 120 7.51 -16.51 -17.49
C VAL A 120 6.50 -17.65 -17.51
N PRO A 121 6.92 -18.92 -17.61
CA PRO A 121 5.98 -20.04 -17.60
C PRO A 121 5.23 -20.09 -16.28
N PHE A 122 3.90 -20.10 -16.36
CA PHE A 122 3.05 -20.29 -15.20
C PHE A 122 3.27 -21.67 -14.58
N THR A 123 3.57 -21.72 -13.28
CA THR A 123 3.79 -22.98 -12.56
C THR A 123 2.65 -23.28 -11.59
N LEU A 124 2.36 -24.56 -11.38
CA LEU A 124 1.39 -24.99 -10.35
C LEU A 124 1.77 -24.49 -8.95
N ASN A 125 3.07 -24.35 -8.66
CA ASN A 125 3.56 -23.81 -7.39
C ASN A 125 3.13 -22.36 -7.17
N GLN A 126 3.15 -21.52 -8.22
CA GLN A 126 2.67 -20.14 -8.13
C GLN A 126 1.16 -20.09 -7.88
N LEU A 127 0.38 -20.97 -8.52
CA LEU A 127 -1.06 -21.08 -8.28
C LEU A 127 -1.35 -21.46 -6.82
N ILE A 128 -0.66 -22.48 -6.30
CA ILE A 128 -0.79 -22.92 -4.91
C ILE A 128 -0.44 -21.77 -3.96
N GLY A 129 0.65 -21.04 -4.22
CA GLY A 129 1.04 -19.88 -3.42
C GLY A 129 -0.05 -18.81 -3.34
N VAL A 130 -0.68 -18.47 -4.48
CA VAL A 130 -1.82 -17.53 -4.50
C VAL A 130 -3.00 -18.07 -3.70
N LEU A 131 -3.34 -19.35 -3.88
CA LEU A 131 -4.44 -19.98 -3.13
C LEU A 131 -4.20 -19.96 -1.63
N VAL A 132 -2.95 -20.17 -1.18
CA VAL A 132 -2.58 -20.08 0.24
C VAL A 132 -2.76 -18.66 0.77
N ILE A 133 -2.35 -17.63 0.01
CA ILE A 133 -2.54 -16.22 0.40
C ILE A 133 -4.04 -15.90 0.51
N VAL A 134 -4.83 -16.28 -0.50
CA VAL A 134 -6.29 -16.10 -0.50
C VAL A 134 -6.92 -16.80 0.72
N GLY A 135 -6.54 -18.05 0.97
CA GLY A 135 -6.98 -18.82 2.14
C GLY A 135 -6.64 -18.12 3.46
N GLY A 136 -5.41 -17.61 3.59
CA GLY A 136 -4.98 -16.85 4.76
C GLY A 136 -5.84 -15.60 5.02
N ILE A 137 -6.26 -14.90 3.97
CA ILE A 137 -7.14 -13.71 4.08
C ILE A 137 -8.55 -14.10 4.50
N VAL A 138 -9.06 -15.22 3.98
CA VAL A 138 -10.36 -15.76 4.37
C VAL A 138 -10.35 -16.10 5.86
N VAL A 139 -9.33 -16.83 6.33
CA VAL A 139 -9.16 -17.13 7.76
C VAL A 139 -9.07 -15.85 8.59
N PHE A 140 -8.28 -14.87 8.14
CA PHE A 140 -8.12 -13.60 8.84
C PHE A 140 -9.46 -12.85 9.01
N LYS A 141 -10.28 -12.82 7.96
CA LYS A 141 -11.61 -12.19 8.00
C LYS A 141 -12.54 -12.91 9.00
N PHE A 142 -12.55 -14.24 8.98
CA PHE A 142 -13.43 -15.04 9.85
C PHE A 142 -12.97 -15.05 11.31
N ALA A 143 -11.66 -15.04 11.58
CA ALA A 143 -11.12 -14.88 12.93
C ALA A 143 -11.58 -13.56 13.56
N GLY A 144 -11.61 -12.46 12.78
CA GLY A 144 -12.10 -11.16 13.25
C GLY A 144 -13.62 -11.06 13.43
N SER A 145 -14.42 -11.98 12.89
CA SER A 145 -15.89 -11.98 13.05
C SER A 145 -16.39 -12.85 14.21
N GLY A 146 -15.55 -13.71 14.79
CA GLY A 146 -15.95 -14.71 15.81
C GLY A 146 -15.65 -14.34 17.26
N GLU A 147 -14.79 -13.35 17.52
CA GLU A 147 -14.42 -12.99 18.89
C GLU A 147 -15.01 -11.63 19.27
N GLY A 148 -15.97 -11.64 20.19
CA GLY A 148 -16.40 -10.43 20.88
C GLY A 148 -15.21 -9.79 21.59
N HIS A 149 -14.62 -8.77 20.95
CA HIS A 149 -13.81 -7.69 21.51
C HIS A 149 -13.05 -8.02 22.81
N LYS A 150 -12.32 -9.14 22.88
CA LYS A 150 -11.23 -9.28 23.85
C LYS A 150 -10.04 -8.54 23.26
N VAL A 151 -10.09 -7.21 23.37
CA VAL A 151 -8.91 -6.38 23.16
C VAL A 151 -7.84 -6.96 24.07
N PHE A 152 -6.81 -7.56 23.48
CA PHE A 152 -5.62 -7.94 24.22
C PHE A 152 -4.95 -6.65 24.67
N VAL A 153 -5.39 -6.15 25.83
CA VAL A 153 -4.78 -4.99 26.47
C VAL A 153 -3.44 -5.49 27.00
N TRP A 154 -2.38 -5.10 26.30
CA TRP A 154 -1.00 -5.37 26.71
C TRP A 154 -0.82 -4.97 28.19
N PRO A 155 -0.25 -5.82 29.05
CA PRO A 155 -0.21 -5.58 30.50
C PRO A 155 0.52 -4.28 30.90
N PHE A 156 1.35 -3.72 30.02
CA PHE A 156 2.03 -2.43 30.26
C PHE A 156 1.20 -1.18 29.88
N ALA A 157 0.04 -1.34 29.21
CA ALA A 157 -0.81 -0.21 28.84
C ALA A 157 -1.69 0.30 30.01
N LYS A 158 -1.74 -0.41 31.14
CA LYS A 158 -2.52 -0.03 32.35
C LYS A 158 -1.84 1.03 33.25
N GLY A 159 -0.73 1.63 32.81
CA GLY A 159 0.12 2.48 33.66
C GLY A 159 -0.18 3.98 33.70
N ASN A 160 -0.88 4.56 32.72
CA ASN A 160 -1.10 6.00 32.69
C ASN A 160 -2.49 6.37 33.23
N LYS A 161 -2.56 6.64 34.53
CA LYS A 161 -3.68 7.40 35.12
C LYS A 161 -3.76 8.76 34.41
N VAL A 162 -4.96 9.13 33.95
CA VAL A 162 -5.26 10.47 33.45
C VAL A 162 -5.08 11.45 34.62
N PRO A 163 -4.30 12.55 34.47
CA PRO A 163 -4.11 13.50 35.56
C PRO A 163 -5.41 14.21 35.92
N GLU A 164 -5.66 14.32 37.23
CA GLU A 164 -6.88 14.71 37.94
C GLU A 164 -7.33 16.19 37.75
N TYR A 165 -6.76 16.91 36.78
CA TYR A 165 -7.00 18.34 36.59
C TYR A 165 -8.33 18.68 35.88
N GLN A 166 -9.08 17.70 35.36
CA GLN A 166 -10.35 17.93 34.68
C GLN A 166 -11.62 17.72 35.55
N GLN A 167 -11.50 17.52 36.86
CA GLN A 167 -12.65 17.32 37.75
C GLN A 167 -12.99 18.54 38.63
N ARG A 168 -12.38 19.72 38.39
CA ARG A 168 -12.58 20.91 39.25
C ARG A 168 -13.37 22.08 38.63
N GLU A 169 -14.00 21.90 37.47
CA GLU A 169 -14.90 22.89 36.90
C GLU A 169 -16.29 22.29 36.64
N SER A 170 -17.08 22.19 37.71
CA SER A 170 -18.54 22.07 37.69
C SER A 170 -19.12 22.82 38.87
#